data_AF-A0A6A4K1N7-F1
#
_entry.id   AF-A0A6A4K1N7-F1
#
_cell.length_a   1.000
_cell.length_b   1.000
_cell.length_c   1.000
_cell.angle_alpha   90.00
_cell.angle_beta   90.00
_cell.angle_gamma   90.00
#
_symmetry.space_group_name_H-M   'P 1'
#
loop_
_entity.id
_entity.type
_entity.pdbx_description
1 polymer ?
#
loop_
_entity_poly.entity_id
_entity_poly.type
_entity_poly.pdbx_seq_one_letter_code
_entity_poly.pdbx_strand_id
1 'polypeptide(L)'
;MSTKLRSVGMILAIAITHVCAYQEQLKETIKQCQDGREVTDDEVEEFTKPLVPKNQEERCLVACVFKEYKVIIDGHFDPVNALNVAKMVYKDYPEKWKRIKDVIDHCGEDIPTHNDNECDLAGDIMNCEVKYLNSMPKGWRIRTHFEHIFKEHWNTTKEDVPFSISYNLQYVLLYFQ
;
A
#
# COMPACT_ATOMS: atom_id res chain seq x y z
N MET A 1 15.51 38.68 38.76
CA MET A 1 16.10 37.60 39.57
C MET A 1 15.11 36.43 39.52
N SER A 2 15.02 35.67 38.42
CA SER A 2 15.83 34.52 37.95
C SER A 2 15.67 33.24 38.79
N THR A 3 14.84 32.31 38.30
CA THR A 3 14.89 30.83 38.44
C THR A 3 13.89 30.23 37.41
N LYS A 4 14.31 30.01 36.16
CA LYS A 4 14.85 28.77 35.56
C LYS A 4 13.80 27.67 35.23
N LEU A 5 13.41 27.64 33.96
CA LEU A 5 13.59 26.50 33.03
C LEU A 5 13.49 25.10 33.65
N ARG A 6 12.30 24.48 33.56
CA ARG A 6 12.00 23.03 33.64
C ARG A 6 10.47 22.91 33.64
N SER A 7 9.78 22.74 32.52
CA SER A 7 9.34 21.39 32.08
C SER A 7 8.81 21.38 30.64
N VAL A 8 9.25 22.31 29.78
CA VAL A 8 9.03 22.22 28.33
C VAL A 8 10.02 21.18 27.79
N GLY A 9 9.70 19.90 27.98
CA GLY A 9 10.59 18.80 27.60
C GLY A 9 9.93 17.41 27.57
N MET A 10 8.60 17.33 27.69
CA MET A 10 7.86 16.06 27.69
C MET A 10 6.60 16.10 26.81
N ILE A 11 6.62 16.92 25.75
CA ILE A 11 5.60 16.90 24.69
C ILE A 11 6.33 16.98 23.34
N LEU A 12 7.25 16.05 23.11
CA LEU A 12 7.86 15.82 21.79
C LEU A 12 8.34 14.37 21.64
N ALA A 13 7.53 13.43 22.15
CA ALA A 13 7.75 11.99 21.97
C ALA A 13 6.42 11.23 21.80
N ILE A 14 5.40 11.90 21.24
CA ILE A 14 4.25 11.21 20.62
C ILE A 14 4.42 11.36 19.11
N ALA A 15 5.60 11.00 18.60
CA ALA A 15 5.80 10.78 17.18
C ALA A 15 5.72 9.27 16.97
N ILE A 16 4.54 8.83 16.55
CA ILE A 16 4.35 7.71 15.62
C ILE A 16 4.85 6.35 16.15
N THR A 17 4.19 5.79 17.16
CA THR A 17 4.26 4.34 17.45
C THR A 17 3.04 3.62 16.88
N HIS A 18 2.82 3.79 15.57
CA HIS A 18 2.02 2.84 14.80
C HIS A 18 2.97 2.06 13.91
N VAL A 19 3.87 1.28 14.54
CA VAL A 19 4.59 0.24 13.82
C VAL A 19 3.54 -0.81 13.47
N CYS A 20 3.03 -0.74 12.24
CA CYS A 20 2.20 -1.79 11.69
C CYS A 20 3.06 -3.06 11.64
N ALA A 21 2.63 -4.15 12.29
CA ALA A 21 3.38 -5.41 12.34
C ALA A 21 3.81 -5.94 10.95
N TYR A 22 3.10 -5.54 9.89
CA TYR A 22 3.46 -5.80 8.50
C TYR A 22 4.76 -5.13 8.04
N GLN A 23 5.04 -3.88 8.46
CA GLN A 23 6.21 -3.14 8.01
C GLN A 23 7.50 -3.85 8.42
N GLU A 24 7.54 -4.40 9.64
CA GLU A 24 8.67 -5.21 10.11
C GLU A 24 8.82 -6.51 9.31
N GLN A 25 7.73 -7.24 9.05
CA GLN A 25 7.76 -8.46 8.25
C GLN A 25 8.22 -8.20 6.81
N LEU A 26 7.74 -7.11 6.20
CA LEU A 26 8.15 -6.69 4.87
C LEU A 26 9.63 -6.30 4.86
N LYS A 27 10.08 -5.54 5.87
CA LYS A 27 11.47 -5.12 6.03
C LYS A 27 12.41 -6.32 6.13
N GLU A 28 12.06 -7.31 6.94
CA GLU A 28 12.81 -8.57 7.06
C GLU A 28 12.86 -9.33 5.74
N THR A 29 11.75 -9.36 5.00
CA THR A 29 11.68 -10.02 3.68
C THR A 29 12.54 -9.30 2.65
N ILE A 30 12.46 -7.97 2.56
CA ILE A 30 13.31 -7.17 1.66
C ILE A 30 14.78 -7.39 2.02
N LYS A 31 15.12 -7.40 3.31
CA LYS A 31 16.47 -7.68 3.78
C LYS A 31 16.96 -9.05 3.33
N GLN A 32 16.13 -10.08 3.42
CA GLN A 32 16.46 -11.42 2.91
C GLN A 32 16.69 -11.40 1.39
N CYS A 33 15.86 -10.67 0.65
CA CYS A 33 15.98 -10.51 -0.80
C CYS A 33 17.17 -9.65 -1.26
N GLN A 34 17.84 -8.97 -0.35
CA GLN A 34 19.00 -8.10 -0.61
C GLN A 34 20.25 -8.60 0.13
N ASP A 35 20.38 -9.91 0.33
CA ASP A 35 21.54 -10.56 0.95
C ASP A 35 21.89 -10.02 2.36
N GLY A 36 20.87 -9.61 3.12
CA GLY A 36 21.02 -9.14 4.48
C GLY A 36 21.41 -7.66 4.61
N ARG A 37 21.41 -6.88 3.52
CA ARG A 37 21.62 -5.43 3.55
C ARG A 37 20.64 -4.77 4.52
N GLU A 38 21.11 -3.75 5.22
CA GLU A 38 20.23 -2.91 6.03
C GLU A 38 19.21 -2.21 5.12
N VAL A 39 17.93 -2.34 5.50
CA VAL A 39 16.78 -1.74 4.82
C VAL A 39 16.26 -0.62 5.71
N THR A 40 16.12 0.58 5.18
CA THR A 40 15.56 1.73 5.92
C THR A 40 14.03 1.71 5.87
N ASP A 41 13.39 2.42 6.80
CA ASP A 41 11.92 2.52 6.81
C ASP A 41 11.39 3.22 5.55
N ASP A 42 12.15 4.17 4.99
CA ASP A 42 11.83 4.85 3.73
C ASP A 42 11.83 3.87 2.54
N GLU A 43 12.77 2.91 2.53
CA GLU A 43 12.82 1.87 1.49
C GLU A 43 11.62 0.93 1.59
N VAL A 44 11.20 0.58 2.81
CA VAL A 44 9.97 -0.21 3.03
C VAL A 44 8.74 0.60 2.57
N GLU A 45 8.64 1.87 2.94
CA GLU A 45 7.53 2.73 2.52
C GLU A 45 7.46 2.84 1.00
N GLU A 46 8.59 3.06 0.34
CA GLU A 46 8.66 3.14 -1.12
C GLU A 46 8.23 1.81 -1.77
N PHE A 47 8.65 0.68 -1.21
CA PHE A 47 8.25 -0.65 -1.71
C PHE A 47 6.74 -0.89 -1.61
N THR A 48 6.04 -0.28 -0.64
CA THR A 48 4.58 -0.41 -0.51
C THR A 48 3.78 0.45 -1.48
N LYS A 49 4.44 1.37 -2.19
CA LYS A 49 3.76 2.21 -3.17
C LYS A 49 3.50 1.39 -4.44
N PRO A 50 2.33 1.55 -5.07
CA PRO A 50 2.07 0.93 -6.36
C PRO A 50 2.88 1.67 -7.43
N LEU A 51 4.12 1.23 -7.61
CA LEU A 51 5.08 1.75 -8.58
C LEU A 51 5.53 0.62 -9.50
N VAL A 52 5.67 0.94 -10.78
CA VAL A 52 6.25 0.00 -11.75
C VAL A 52 7.76 -0.03 -11.51
N PRO A 53 8.34 -1.22 -11.23
CA PRO A 53 9.79 -1.40 -11.17
C PRO A 53 10.43 -1.00 -12.51
N LYS A 54 11.36 -0.06 -12.49
CA LYS A 54 11.90 0.59 -13.70
C LYS A 54 12.96 -0.25 -14.40
N ASN A 55 13.73 -1.01 -13.63
CA ASN A 55 14.88 -1.77 -14.11
C ASN A 55 14.79 -3.24 -13.64
N GLN A 56 15.72 -4.06 -14.14
CA GLN A 56 15.75 -5.50 -13.86
C GLN A 56 15.97 -5.80 -12.38
N GLU A 57 16.81 -5.01 -11.70
CA GLU A 57 17.14 -5.19 -10.29
C GLU A 57 15.90 -4.97 -9.41
N GLU A 58 15.16 -3.89 -9.64
CA GLU A 58 13.90 -3.59 -8.95
C GLU A 58 12.85 -4.68 -9.24
N ARG A 59 12.74 -5.13 -10.50
CA ARG A 59 11.82 -6.24 -10.87
C ARG A 59 12.16 -7.53 -10.12
N CYS A 60 13.44 -7.89 -10.05
CA CYS A 60 13.87 -9.09 -9.35
C CYS A 60 13.73 -8.98 -7.83
N LEU A 61 13.89 -7.78 -7.26
CA LEU A 61 13.62 -7.55 -5.84
C LEU A 61 12.15 -7.80 -5.52
N VAL A 62 11.23 -7.25 -6.33
CA VAL A 62 9.79 -7.49 -6.17
C VAL A 62 9.47 -8.97 -6.35
N ALA A 63 10.04 -9.63 -7.34
CA ALA A 63 9.86 -11.07 -7.54
C ALA A 63 10.30 -11.89 -6.34
N CYS A 64 11.46 -11.57 -5.74
CA CYS A 64 11.92 -12.25 -4.54
C CYS A 64 10.90 -12.11 -3.39
N VAL A 65 10.41 -10.89 -3.12
CA VAL A 65 9.41 -10.66 -2.08
C VAL A 65 8.10 -11.41 -2.38
N PHE A 66 7.65 -11.41 -3.64
CA PHE A 66 6.47 -12.17 -4.06
C PHE A 66 6.66 -13.68 -3.87
N LYS A 67 7.86 -14.23 -4.07
CA LYS A 67 8.15 -15.65 -3.83
C LYS A 67 8.20 -16.02 -2.36
N GLU A 68 8.71 -15.13 -1.51
CA GLU A 68 8.68 -15.33 -0.05
C GLU A 68 7.24 -15.38 0.47
N TYR A 69 6.37 -14.52 -0.05
CA TYR A 69 4.94 -14.55 0.25
C TYR A 69 4.15 -15.60 -0.54
N LYS A 70 4.77 -16.39 -1.41
CA LYS A 70 4.11 -17.40 -2.28
C LYS A 70 3.06 -16.80 -3.24
N VAL A 71 3.24 -15.55 -3.63
CA VAL A 71 2.47 -14.89 -4.69
C VAL A 71 2.95 -15.32 -6.08
N ILE A 72 4.24 -15.62 -6.21
CA ILE A 72 4.81 -16.32 -7.38
C ILE A 72 5.31 -17.68 -6.92
N ILE A 73 4.89 -18.74 -7.62
CA ILE A 73 5.30 -20.13 -7.36
C ILE A 73 5.62 -20.77 -8.72
N ASP A 74 6.87 -21.19 -8.90
CA ASP A 74 7.34 -21.88 -10.11
C ASP A 74 6.94 -21.16 -11.42
N GLY A 75 7.15 -19.83 -11.47
CA GLY A 75 6.78 -19.02 -12.63
C GLY A 75 5.27 -18.76 -12.79
N HIS A 76 4.43 -19.10 -11.81
CA HIS A 76 2.99 -18.85 -11.83
C HIS A 76 2.58 -17.80 -10.79
N PHE A 77 1.72 -16.87 -11.19
CA PHE A 77 1.04 -15.97 -10.27
C PHE A 77 -0.09 -16.70 -9.52
N ASP A 78 -0.08 -16.67 -8.20
CA ASP A 78 -1.14 -17.22 -7.34
C ASP A 78 -2.06 -16.09 -6.82
N PRO A 79 -3.19 -15.81 -7.52
CA PRO A 79 -4.11 -14.74 -7.12
C PRO A 79 -4.81 -15.03 -5.79
N VAL A 80 -5.01 -16.32 -5.44
CA VAL A 80 -5.67 -16.71 -4.19
C VAL A 80 -4.76 -16.37 -3.03
N ASN A 81 -3.49 -16.76 -3.13
CA ASN A 81 -2.54 -16.50 -2.08
C ASN A 81 -2.15 -15.02 -1.98
N ALA A 82 -2.05 -14.30 -3.11
CA ALA A 82 -1.91 -12.83 -3.11
C ALA A 82 -3.02 -12.14 -2.30
N LEU A 83 -4.27 -12.56 -2.46
CA LEU A 83 -5.39 -12.03 -1.68
C LEU A 83 -5.31 -12.41 -0.20
N ASN A 84 -4.84 -13.60 0.13
CA ASN A 84 -4.68 -14.05 1.53
C ASN A 84 -3.60 -13.25 2.26
N VAL A 85 -2.45 -13.05 1.62
CA VAL A 85 -1.37 -12.19 2.12
C VAL A 85 -1.89 -10.77 2.31
N ALA A 86 -2.59 -10.21 1.33
CA ALA A 86 -3.19 -8.88 1.44
C ALA A 86 -4.15 -8.77 2.64
N LYS A 87 -5.02 -9.76 2.87
CA LYS A 87 -5.94 -9.76 4.03
C LYS A 87 -5.19 -9.85 5.36
N MET A 88 -4.09 -10.60 5.41
CA MET A 88 -3.25 -10.73 6.61
C MET A 88 -2.52 -9.42 6.92
N VAL A 89 -1.89 -8.85 5.90
CA VAL A 89 -1.11 -7.62 5.94
C VAL A 89 -1.99 -6.41 6.27
N TYR A 90 -3.14 -6.30 5.60
CA TYR A 90 -4.07 -5.18 5.72
C TYR A 90 -5.29 -5.54 6.57
N LYS A 91 -5.12 -6.41 7.58
CA LYS A 91 -6.23 -6.88 8.43
C LYS A 91 -7.01 -5.74 9.08
N ASP A 92 -6.31 -4.68 9.49
CA ASP A 92 -6.88 -3.49 10.13
C ASP A 92 -7.35 -2.43 9.10
N TYR A 93 -7.14 -2.73 7.82
CA TYR A 93 -7.26 -1.84 6.67
C TYR A 93 -8.11 -2.48 5.55
N PRO A 94 -9.40 -2.79 5.81
CA PRO A 94 -10.19 -3.62 4.90
C PRO A 94 -10.41 -3.01 3.52
N GLU A 95 -10.40 -1.69 3.41
CA GLU A 95 -10.40 -0.98 2.13
C GLU A 95 -9.18 -1.29 1.27
N LYS A 96 -7.99 -1.50 1.88
CA LYS A 96 -6.75 -1.77 1.15
C LYS A 96 -6.73 -3.17 0.55
N TRP A 97 -7.08 -4.21 1.32
CA TRP A 97 -7.12 -5.56 0.73
C TRP A 97 -8.28 -5.74 -0.26
N LYS A 98 -9.40 -5.03 -0.10
CA LYS A 98 -10.49 -5.03 -1.10
C LYS A 98 -10.03 -4.47 -2.43
N ARG A 99 -9.25 -3.38 -2.41
CA ARG A 99 -8.65 -2.83 -3.62
C ARG A 99 -7.68 -3.82 -4.29
N ILE A 100 -6.88 -4.54 -3.49
CA ILE A 100 -6.01 -5.60 -4.03
C ILE A 100 -6.84 -6.72 -4.64
N LYS A 101 -7.99 -7.09 -4.04
CA LYS A 101 -8.93 -8.01 -4.67
C LYS A 101 -9.39 -7.50 -6.04
N ASP A 102 -9.78 -6.23 -6.14
CA ASP A 102 -10.24 -5.65 -7.40
C ASP A 102 -9.11 -5.63 -8.46
N VAL A 103 -7.87 -5.35 -8.04
CA VAL A 103 -6.67 -5.48 -8.90
C VAL A 103 -6.51 -6.93 -9.37
N ILE A 104 -6.53 -7.91 -8.46
CA ILE A 104 -6.38 -9.32 -8.78
C ILE A 104 -7.46 -9.79 -9.78
N ASP A 105 -8.72 -9.41 -9.54
CA ASP A 105 -9.85 -9.77 -10.40
C ASP A 105 -9.70 -9.19 -11.82
N HIS A 106 -9.10 -8.01 -11.97
CA HIS A 106 -8.85 -7.40 -13.28
C HIS A 106 -7.55 -7.87 -13.93
N CYS A 107 -6.51 -8.11 -13.13
CA CYS A 107 -5.17 -8.40 -13.62
C CYS A 107 -4.92 -9.88 -13.88
N GLY A 108 -5.69 -10.78 -13.24
CA GLY A 108 -5.47 -12.22 -13.38
C GLY A 108 -5.51 -12.72 -14.83
N GLU A 109 -6.29 -12.07 -15.71
CA GLU A 109 -6.37 -12.41 -17.14
C GLU A 109 -5.28 -11.73 -17.99
N ASP A 110 -4.76 -10.57 -17.55
CA ASP A 110 -3.72 -9.80 -18.26
C ASP A 110 -2.29 -10.31 -17.91
N ILE A 111 -2.13 -10.99 -16.78
CA ILE A 111 -0.85 -11.57 -16.34
C ILE A 111 -0.61 -12.91 -17.06
N PRO A 112 0.59 -13.14 -17.64
CA PRO A 112 0.92 -14.43 -18.24
C PRO A 112 0.68 -15.60 -17.27
N THR A 113 0.03 -16.66 -17.74
CA THR A 113 -0.27 -17.83 -16.90
C THR A 113 1.00 -18.50 -16.37
N HIS A 114 2.11 -18.40 -17.11
CA HIS A 114 3.44 -18.89 -16.72
C HIS A 114 4.53 -18.01 -17.35
N ASN A 115 5.62 -17.77 -16.62
CA ASN A 115 6.81 -17.12 -17.13
C ASN A 115 8.07 -17.63 -16.40
N ASP A 116 9.02 -18.20 -17.15
CA ASP A 116 10.31 -18.70 -16.63
C ASP A 116 11.15 -17.58 -16.01
N ASN A 117 10.98 -16.33 -16.47
CA ASN A 117 11.61 -15.17 -15.87
C ASN A 117 10.67 -14.55 -14.83
N GLU A 118 10.78 -15.02 -13.59
CA GLU A 118 9.95 -14.55 -12.46
C GLU A 118 10.13 -13.06 -12.16
N CYS A 119 11.27 -12.46 -12.52
CA CYS A 119 11.46 -11.00 -12.43
C CYS A 119 10.54 -10.25 -13.40
N ASP A 120 10.44 -10.74 -14.63
CA ASP A 120 9.55 -10.15 -15.63
C ASP A 120 8.09 -10.37 -15.24
N LEU A 121 7.75 -11.55 -14.71
CA LEU A 121 6.42 -11.83 -14.16
C LEU A 121 6.02 -10.85 -13.05
N ALA A 122 6.92 -10.57 -12.10
CA ALA A 122 6.68 -9.55 -11.08
C ALA A 122 6.49 -8.16 -11.70
N GLY A 123 7.26 -7.83 -12.73
CA GLY A 123 7.08 -6.62 -13.53
C GLY A 123 5.68 -6.54 -14.17
N ASP A 124 5.20 -7.62 -14.77
CA ASP A 124 3.88 -7.71 -15.41
C ASP A 124 2.74 -7.55 -14.39
N ILE A 125 2.87 -8.17 -13.22
CA ILE A 125 1.93 -8.01 -12.11
C ILE A 125 1.84 -6.53 -11.69
N MET A 126 2.98 -5.89 -11.40
CA MET A 126 3.03 -4.49 -10.97
C MET A 126 2.57 -3.52 -12.07
N ASN A 127 2.89 -3.82 -13.33
CA ASN A 127 2.41 -3.06 -14.49
C ASN A 127 0.89 -3.07 -14.57
N CYS A 128 0.28 -4.25 -14.41
CA CYS A 128 -1.16 -4.35 -14.42
C CYS A 128 -1.80 -3.60 -13.25
N GLU A 129 -1.25 -3.74 -12.04
CA GLU A 129 -1.71 -2.98 -10.88
C GLU A 129 -1.70 -1.49 -11.19
N VAL A 130 -0.55 -0.91 -11.57
CA VAL A 130 -0.43 0.53 -11.82
C VAL A 130 -1.36 0.99 -12.95
N LYS A 131 -1.49 0.21 -14.02
CA LYS A 131 -2.41 0.49 -15.13
C LYS A 131 -3.86 0.56 -14.63
N TYR A 132 -4.30 -0.43 -13.86
CA TYR A 132 -5.65 -0.48 -13.28
C TYR A 132 -5.90 0.68 -12.30
N LEU A 133 -4.95 0.96 -11.41
CA LEU A 133 -5.03 2.07 -10.47
C LEU A 133 -5.06 3.45 -11.16
N ASN A 134 -4.49 3.55 -12.36
CA ASN A 134 -4.54 4.75 -13.18
C ASN A 134 -5.81 4.87 -14.02
N SER A 135 -6.49 3.77 -14.35
CA SER A 135 -7.80 3.82 -15.01
C SER A 135 -8.96 4.13 -14.06
N MET A 136 -8.77 3.98 -12.75
CA MET A 136 -9.81 4.29 -11.77
C MET A 136 -10.07 5.80 -11.62
N PRO A 137 -11.34 6.24 -11.48
CA PRO A 137 -11.68 7.65 -11.26
C PRO A 137 -10.99 8.21 -10.01
N LYS A 138 -10.47 9.44 -10.08
CA LYS A 138 -9.71 10.11 -8.99
C LYS A 138 -10.45 10.14 -7.64
N GLY A 139 -11.79 10.08 -7.63
CA GLY A 139 -12.60 9.98 -6.41
C GLY A 139 -12.38 8.70 -5.58
N TRP A 140 -12.03 7.58 -6.22
CA TRP A 140 -11.64 6.34 -5.54
C TRP A 140 -10.24 6.44 -4.94
N ARG A 141 -9.32 7.13 -5.62
CA ARG A 141 -7.93 7.37 -5.15
C ARG A 141 -7.91 8.23 -3.88
N ILE A 142 -8.74 9.27 -3.80
CA ILE A 142 -8.84 10.19 -2.65
C ILE A 142 -9.51 9.53 -1.44
N ARG A 143 -10.54 8.69 -1.66
CA ARG A 143 -11.21 7.92 -0.61
C ARG A 143 -10.20 7.09 0.21
N THR A 144 -9.22 6.46 -0.43
CA THR A 144 -8.22 5.61 0.26
C THR A 144 -7.14 6.35 1.06
N HIS A 145 -6.82 7.60 0.72
CA HIS A 145 -5.81 8.38 1.46
C HIS A 145 -6.40 8.99 2.74
N PHE A 146 -7.68 9.35 2.73
CA PHE A 146 -8.37 10.02 3.84
C PHE A 146 -9.32 9.12 4.65
N GLU A 147 -9.60 7.88 4.25
CA GLU A 147 -10.50 6.98 5.01
C GLU A 147 -10.02 6.69 6.44
N HIS A 148 -8.71 6.68 6.71
CA HIS A 148 -8.19 6.58 8.08
C HIS A 148 -8.44 7.82 8.92
N ILE A 149 -8.44 9.00 8.29
CA ILE A 149 -8.68 10.28 8.97
C ILE A 149 -10.19 10.44 9.26
N PHE A 150 -11.07 9.92 8.40
CA PHE A 150 -12.52 10.07 8.55
C PHE A 150 -13.20 8.95 9.37
N LYS A 151 -12.62 7.74 9.49
CA LYS A 151 -13.19 6.65 10.30
C LYS A 151 -13.29 6.99 11.80
N GLU A 152 -12.46 7.87 12.33
CA GLU A 152 -12.59 8.32 13.72
C GLU A 152 -13.73 9.33 13.95
N HIS A 153 -14.29 9.93 12.89
CA HIS A 153 -15.29 10.99 13.02
C HIS A 153 -16.73 10.61 12.64
N TRP A 154 -16.98 9.50 11.93
CA TRP A 154 -18.33 9.15 11.50
C TRP A 154 -18.64 7.67 11.74
N ASN A 155 -19.08 7.39 12.95
CA ASN A 155 -19.76 6.15 13.31
C ASN A 155 -21.27 6.30 13.06
N THR A 156 -21.70 6.50 11.81
CA THR A 156 -23.14 6.51 11.49
C THR A 156 -23.45 6.05 10.07
N THR A 157 -24.35 5.06 10.05
CA THR A 157 -25.27 4.65 8.97
C THR A 157 -24.68 4.02 7.72
N LYS A 158 -24.64 2.68 7.75
CA LYS A 158 -25.00 1.82 6.61
C LYS A 158 -26.33 2.31 6.02
N GLU A 159 -26.31 2.96 4.88
CA GLU A 159 -27.41 2.99 3.92
C GLU A 159 -26.89 3.63 2.64
N ASP A 160 -27.21 3.00 1.52
CA ASP A 160 -26.82 3.41 0.18
C ASP A 160 -27.29 4.84 -0.10
N VAL A 161 -26.38 5.81 -0.17
CA VAL A 161 -26.70 7.17 -0.63
C VAL A 161 -25.91 7.46 -1.91
N PRO A 162 -26.57 7.75 -3.05
CA PRO A 162 -25.89 8.15 -4.27
C PRO A 162 -25.30 9.54 -4.04
N PHE A 163 -23.98 9.65 -4.07
CA PHE A 163 -23.27 10.91 -3.81
C PHE A 163 -23.30 11.83 -5.03
N SER A 164 -24.50 12.18 -5.49
CA SER A 164 -24.76 13.45 -6.15
C SER A 164 -25.34 14.39 -5.12
N ILE A 165 -24.66 15.51 -4.90
CA ILE A 165 -25.10 16.79 -4.30
C ILE A 165 -24.34 17.20 -3.03
N SER A 166 -23.69 18.36 -3.17
CA SER A 166 -23.34 19.35 -2.15
C SER A 166 -22.14 19.10 -1.22
N TYR A 167 -20.94 19.01 -1.80
CA TYR A 167 -19.80 19.63 -1.12
C TYR A 167 -19.73 21.11 -1.52
N ASN A 168 -19.96 21.97 -0.53
CA ASN A 168 -19.81 23.42 -0.63
C ASN A 168 -18.47 23.77 -1.29
N LEU A 169 -18.55 24.38 -2.48
CA LEU A 169 -17.44 24.82 -3.32
C LEU A 169 -16.44 25.78 -2.63
N GLN A 170 -16.75 26.23 -1.41
CA GLN A 170 -15.99 27.27 -0.71
C GLN A 170 -14.70 26.76 -0.07
N TYR A 171 -14.59 25.47 0.25
CA TYR A 171 -13.40 24.92 0.92
C TYR A 171 -12.30 24.44 -0.04
N VAL A 172 -12.64 24.11 -1.29
CA VAL A 172 -11.65 23.63 -2.28
C VAL A 172 -10.79 24.76 -2.81
N LEU A 173 -11.30 26.00 -2.84
CA LEU A 173 -10.57 27.16 -3.35
C LEU A 173 -9.48 27.68 -2.39
N LEU A 174 -9.50 27.31 -1.10
CA LEU A 174 -8.50 27.75 -0.13
C LEU A 174 -7.23 26.89 -0.10
N TYR A 175 -7.21 25.76 -0.82
CA TYR A 175 -6.05 24.87 -0.89
C TYR A 175 -5.21 25.06 -2.17
N PHE A 176 -5.64 25.93 -3.09
CA PHE A 176 -4.97 26.20 -4.37
C PHE A 176 -4.64 27.69 -4.57
N GLN A 177 -4.30 28.41 -3.49
CA GLN A 177 -3.64 29.72 -3.55
C GLN A 177 -2.52 29.83 -2.52
#